data_AF-A0A6N3ASM7-F1
#
_entry.id   AF-A0A6N3ASM7-F1
#
_cell.length_a   1.000
_cell.length_b   1.000
_cell.length_c   1.000
_cell.angle_alpha   90.00
_cell.angle_beta   90.00
_cell.angle_gamma   90.00
#
_symmetry.space_group_name_H-M   'P 1'
#
loop_
_entity.id
_entity.type
_entity.pdbx_description
1 polymer ?
#
loop_
_entity_poly.entity_id
_entity_poly.type
_entity_poly.pdbx_seq_one_letter_code
_entity_poly.pdbx_strand_id
1 'polypeptide(L)'
;MSFFRTLPTKLSFNTKEKIQIANAELTSGDFAIAIDILNAQDSFVTNIEFAVKFKSIERSYLFNGREFYFSQAVNIEPYTRYFLEPFLLDERFYDARAIDIYISKYTCDGKTITCSDKKHEMNLPVIPEKKRAQIKETLGDGIKTYGENRIDFWRCVCGFINEHEKSECDFCGRNKNFVLNNLTEPLINSKILNVLENTRSTSDINLKTLETHLTQTNLSKIAPNTESLKSDRTNEVSTKKPKKFSARIIFFSIVLIIILSIISIFIINFVKVLRNENKIEDARGLALSGEYRRSLDLYKEATKEKTTPEISNEMEKLKKLVQSDEFYQRGLEFYKNEIYIDSAYNFKKVIQEDEKNYKAAQDKLLSIDNIILTQVKNAYKENKVSEAISVLNSYLGVVPESAKATSLKKEMESKNAIDLSKNKNQKENFEKENDYTDAAQTAKKSSELLHTYRNVSTEKANLRKEASVDSEIIKILEKGTELYVLETKIEQGERIWCHVEVKSTISGENMRGWISDKTLN
;
A
#
# COMPACT_ATOMS: atom_id res chain seq x y z
N MET A 1 15.19 -47.21 -62.07
CA MET A 1 14.54 -46.04 -62.70
C MET A 1 15.54 -44.90 -62.83
N SER A 2 15.48 -44.10 -63.90
CA SER A 2 16.46 -43.05 -64.21
C SER A 2 16.34 -41.83 -63.29
N PHE A 3 17.48 -41.21 -62.96
CA PHE A 3 17.53 -39.90 -62.31
C PHE A 3 16.67 -38.88 -63.07
N PHE A 4 15.81 -38.12 -62.37
CA PHE A 4 15.02 -37.04 -62.95
C PHE A 4 15.25 -35.72 -62.20
N ARG A 5 14.92 -34.59 -62.84
CA ARG A 5 15.07 -33.26 -62.25
C ARG A 5 13.81 -32.87 -61.48
N THR A 6 13.97 -32.31 -60.29
CA THR A 6 12.87 -31.76 -59.48
C THR A 6 13.04 -30.26 -59.29
N LEU A 7 11.93 -29.55 -59.22
CA LEU A 7 11.86 -28.14 -58.82
C LEU A 7 11.80 -28.04 -57.29
N PRO A 8 12.09 -26.88 -56.69
CA PRO A 8 11.94 -26.66 -55.25
C PRO A 8 10.53 -26.96 -54.76
N THR A 9 10.45 -27.59 -53.58
CA THR A 9 9.19 -27.81 -52.88
C THR A 9 8.66 -26.50 -52.33
N LYS A 10 7.38 -26.22 -52.56
CA LYS A 10 6.67 -25.11 -51.93
C LYS A 10 6.02 -25.61 -50.64
N LEU A 11 6.37 -25.00 -49.52
CA LEU A 11 5.79 -25.27 -48.21
C LEU A 11 4.74 -24.19 -47.90
N SER A 12 3.52 -24.61 -47.56
CA SER A 12 2.54 -23.72 -46.91
C SER A 12 2.48 -24.04 -45.42
N PHE A 13 2.40 -23.03 -44.56
CA PHE A 13 2.49 -23.21 -43.11
C PHE A 13 1.89 -22.05 -42.32
N ASN A 14 1.73 -22.25 -41.02
CA ASN A 14 1.41 -21.21 -40.05
C ASN A 14 2.54 -21.13 -39.01
N THR A 15 3.10 -19.94 -38.77
CA THR A 15 4.19 -19.75 -37.81
C THR A 15 3.82 -20.12 -36.37
N LYS A 16 2.53 -20.18 -36.06
CA LYS A 16 2.03 -20.59 -34.74
C LYS A 16 2.04 -22.11 -34.54
N GLU A 17 2.12 -22.89 -35.62
CA GLU A 17 2.16 -24.35 -35.54
C GLU A 17 3.50 -24.82 -34.95
N LYS A 18 3.42 -25.76 -34.01
CA LYS A 18 4.58 -26.34 -33.32
C LYS A 18 5.08 -27.63 -33.96
N ILE A 19 4.28 -28.25 -34.82
CA ILE A 19 4.71 -29.35 -35.68
C ILE A 19 4.91 -28.78 -37.08
N GLN A 20 6.12 -28.91 -37.62
CA GLN A 20 6.46 -28.26 -38.90
C GLN A 20 7.25 -29.19 -39.82
N ILE A 21 7.09 -29.00 -41.13
CA ILE A 21 7.93 -29.66 -42.14
C ILE A 21 9.24 -28.88 -42.26
N ALA A 22 10.36 -29.49 -41.87
CA ALA A 22 11.68 -28.90 -42.06
C ALA A 22 12.20 -29.05 -43.49
N ASN A 23 11.89 -30.19 -44.12
CA ASN A 23 12.30 -30.53 -45.47
C ASN A 23 11.28 -31.48 -46.12
N ALA A 24 11.06 -31.36 -47.42
CA ALA A 24 10.22 -32.27 -48.20
C ALA A 24 10.69 -32.31 -49.66
N GLU A 25 10.82 -33.49 -50.25
CA GLU A 25 11.29 -33.65 -51.63
C GLU A 25 10.80 -34.95 -52.28
N LEU A 26 10.62 -34.90 -53.61
CA LEU A 26 10.43 -36.09 -54.45
C LEU A 26 11.77 -36.82 -54.62
N THR A 27 11.75 -38.15 -54.52
CA THR A 27 12.94 -39.00 -54.66
C THR A 27 12.97 -39.76 -55.98
N SER A 28 14.18 -40.09 -56.44
CA SER A 28 14.43 -40.99 -57.57
C SER A 28 14.65 -42.43 -57.10
N GLY A 29 14.47 -43.40 -58.01
CA GLY A 29 14.44 -44.83 -57.66
C GLY A 29 13.00 -45.31 -57.69
N ASP A 30 12.31 -45.22 -56.55
CA ASP A 30 10.95 -45.78 -56.38
C ASP A 30 9.84 -44.72 -56.44
N PHE A 31 10.18 -43.49 -56.83
CA PHE A 31 9.23 -42.37 -56.96
C PHE A 31 8.39 -42.14 -55.69
N ALA A 32 9.05 -41.63 -54.65
CA ALA A 32 8.48 -41.44 -53.31
C ALA A 32 8.55 -39.98 -52.86
N ILE A 33 7.89 -39.66 -51.74
CA ILE A 33 8.07 -38.39 -51.03
C ILE A 33 8.85 -38.64 -49.74
N ALA A 34 9.96 -37.93 -49.56
CA ALA A 34 10.74 -37.92 -48.33
C ALA A 34 10.48 -36.63 -47.54
N ILE A 35 10.19 -36.74 -46.22
CA ILE A 35 9.80 -35.59 -45.37
C ILE A 35 10.58 -35.61 -44.05
N ASP A 36 11.14 -34.47 -43.67
CA ASP A 36 11.64 -34.22 -42.30
C ASP A 36 10.60 -33.39 -41.54
N ILE A 37 10.21 -33.88 -40.37
CA ILE A 37 9.23 -33.25 -39.49
C ILE A 37 9.96 -32.82 -38.22
N LEU A 38 9.61 -31.64 -37.70
CA LEU A 38 10.05 -31.16 -36.39
C LEU A 38 8.87 -31.15 -35.44
N ASN A 39 9.05 -31.75 -34.26
CA ASN A 39 8.11 -31.62 -33.17
C ASN A 39 8.66 -30.64 -32.13
N ALA A 40 8.09 -29.43 -32.04
CA ALA A 40 8.43 -28.44 -31.00
C ALA A 40 7.41 -28.40 -29.85
N GLN A 41 6.76 -29.53 -29.56
CA GLN A 41 5.85 -29.71 -28.43
C GLN A 41 6.46 -30.61 -27.36
N ASP A 42 5.86 -30.60 -26.17
CA ASP A 42 6.24 -31.45 -25.03
C ASP A 42 5.65 -32.88 -25.10
N SER A 43 5.01 -33.22 -26.22
CA SER A 43 4.13 -34.39 -26.38
C SER A 43 4.46 -35.19 -27.64
N PHE A 44 4.11 -36.47 -27.65
CA PHE A 44 4.36 -37.35 -28.79
C PHE A 44 3.35 -37.10 -29.92
N VAL A 45 3.83 -37.06 -31.16
CA VAL A 45 2.96 -37.10 -32.34
C VAL A 45 2.89 -38.53 -32.84
N THR A 46 1.66 -39.06 -32.94
CA THR A 46 1.41 -40.47 -33.29
C THR A 46 0.84 -40.67 -34.70
N ASN A 47 0.31 -39.60 -35.29
CA ASN A 47 -0.19 -39.61 -36.67
C ASN A 47 -0.02 -38.22 -37.28
N ILE A 48 0.26 -38.15 -38.58
CA ILE A 48 0.32 -36.91 -39.34
C ILE A 48 -0.29 -37.13 -40.73
N GLU A 49 -1.09 -36.17 -41.18
CA GLU A 49 -1.68 -36.13 -42.52
C GLU A 49 -1.07 -34.96 -43.28
N PHE A 50 -0.52 -35.26 -44.46
CA PHE A 50 -0.01 -34.26 -45.40
C PHE A 50 -1.00 -34.05 -46.52
N ALA A 51 -1.13 -32.82 -46.95
CA ALA A 51 -1.88 -32.46 -48.13
C ALA A 51 -0.91 -31.93 -49.20
N VAL A 52 -0.95 -32.55 -50.37
CA VAL A 52 0.05 -32.38 -51.42
C VAL A 52 -0.62 -32.08 -52.76
N LYS A 53 -0.12 -31.07 -53.46
CA LYS A 53 -0.39 -30.84 -54.89
C LYS A 53 0.89 -31.09 -55.68
N PHE A 54 0.74 -31.58 -56.90
CA PHE A 54 1.86 -31.95 -57.76
C PHE A 54 1.95 -31.03 -58.98
N LYS A 55 3.16 -30.74 -59.43
CA LYS A 55 3.43 -29.93 -60.63
C LYS A 55 4.35 -30.65 -61.60
N SER A 56 4.15 -30.41 -62.90
CA SER A 56 5.06 -30.85 -63.96
C SER A 56 6.36 -30.04 -63.98
N ILE A 57 7.30 -30.36 -64.88
CA ILE A 57 8.55 -29.61 -65.04
C ILE A 57 8.29 -28.17 -65.53
N GLU A 58 7.20 -27.96 -66.28
CA GLU A 58 6.71 -26.66 -66.75
C GLU A 58 5.99 -25.85 -65.65
N ARG A 59 5.99 -26.33 -64.39
CA ARG A 59 5.33 -25.71 -63.22
C ARG A 59 3.80 -25.72 -63.28
N SER A 60 3.21 -26.38 -64.27
CA SER A 60 1.76 -26.55 -64.37
C SER A 60 1.28 -27.55 -63.34
N TYR A 61 0.15 -27.27 -62.68
CA TYR A 61 -0.44 -28.21 -61.74
C TYR A 61 -0.94 -29.47 -62.46
N LEU A 62 -0.51 -30.62 -61.97
CA LEU A 62 -1.08 -31.91 -62.37
C LEU A 62 -2.47 -32.08 -61.73
N PHE A 63 -3.30 -32.92 -62.34
CA PHE A 63 -4.65 -33.25 -61.85
C PHE A 63 -5.51 -32.00 -61.57
N ASN A 64 -5.39 -30.96 -62.39
CA ASN A 64 -6.09 -29.69 -62.22
C ASN A 64 -5.86 -29.03 -60.85
N GLY A 65 -4.72 -29.29 -60.21
CA GLY A 65 -4.38 -28.71 -58.90
C GLY A 65 -5.10 -29.36 -57.72
N ARG A 66 -5.64 -30.57 -57.88
CA ARG A 66 -6.25 -31.35 -56.80
C ARG A 66 -5.25 -31.63 -55.67
N GLU A 67 -5.73 -31.52 -54.43
CA GLU A 67 -4.99 -31.94 -53.24
C GLU A 67 -5.15 -33.44 -53.00
N PHE A 68 -4.04 -34.11 -52.69
CA PHE A 68 -3.99 -35.50 -52.26
C PHE A 68 -3.56 -35.55 -50.81
N TYR A 69 -4.22 -36.39 -50.01
CA TYR A 69 -3.99 -36.51 -48.58
C TYR A 69 -3.29 -37.83 -48.27
N PHE A 70 -2.20 -37.76 -47.52
CA PHE A 70 -1.38 -38.91 -47.12
C PHE A 70 -1.26 -38.95 -45.60
N SER A 71 -1.95 -39.89 -44.97
CA SER A 71 -1.86 -40.13 -43.52
C SER A 71 -0.77 -41.14 -43.19
N GLN A 72 0.04 -40.84 -42.19
CA GLN A 72 1.19 -41.63 -41.80
C GLN A 72 1.18 -41.84 -40.28
N ALA A 73 1.26 -43.11 -39.86
CA ALA A 73 1.49 -43.45 -38.47
C ALA A 73 2.95 -43.15 -38.14
N VAL A 74 3.18 -42.36 -37.09
CA VAL A 74 4.51 -41.88 -36.69
C VAL A 74 4.69 -42.04 -35.19
N ASN A 75 5.92 -41.91 -34.70
CA ASN A 75 6.19 -41.84 -33.26
C ASN A 75 7.24 -40.76 -33.03
N ILE A 76 6.82 -39.50 -33.12
CA ILE A 76 7.73 -38.35 -33.06
C ILE A 76 7.84 -37.88 -31.61
N GLU A 77 9.01 -38.09 -31.02
CA GLU A 77 9.33 -37.65 -29.67
C GLU A 77 9.31 -36.12 -29.52
N PRO A 78 9.02 -35.59 -28.33
CA PRO A 78 9.12 -34.16 -28.02
C PRO A 78 10.49 -33.56 -28.39
N TYR A 79 10.51 -32.40 -29.03
CA TYR A 79 11.73 -31.67 -29.45
C TYR A 79 12.71 -32.49 -30.28
N THR A 80 12.21 -33.41 -31.09
CA THR A 80 13.03 -34.20 -32.03
C THR A 80 12.71 -33.87 -33.48
N ARG A 81 13.70 -34.12 -34.33
CA ARG A 81 13.50 -34.23 -35.77
C ARG A 81 13.21 -35.68 -36.12
N TYR A 82 12.19 -35.87 -36.95
CA TYR A 82 11.79 -37.17 -37.47
C TYR A 82 11.89 -37.18 -38.99
N PHE A 83 12.76 -38.03 -39.51
CA PHE A 83 12.77 -38.46 -40.90
C PHE A 83 11.68 -39.51 -41.09
N LEU A 84 10.62 -39.11 -41.79
CA LEU A 84 9.55 -40.01 -42.19
C LEU A 84 10.06 -40.91 -43.32
N GLU A 85 9.88 -42.22 -43.15
CA GLU A 85 10.23 -43.18 -44.19
C GLU A 85 9.52 -42.82 -45.51
N PRO A 86 10.25 -42.71 -46.63
CA PRO A 86 9.65 -42.29 -47.88
C PRO A 86 8.53 -43.23 -48.32
N PHE A 87 7.33 -42.69 -48.54
CA PHE A 87 6.19 -43.45 -49.01
C PHE A 87 6.05 -43.32 -50.53
N LEU A 88 5.77 -44.45 -51.18
CA LEU A 88 5.68 -44.57 -52.64
C LEU A 88 4.46 -43.81 -53.17
N LEU A 89 4.64 -43.18 -54.33
CA LEU A 89 3.54 -42.60 -55.09
C LEU A 89 3.12 -43.56 -56.21
N ASP A 90 1.82 -43.56 -56.50
CA ASP A 90 1.21 -44.28 -57.62
C ASP A 90 1.80 -43.81 -58.97
N GLU A 91 1.84 -44.69 -59.97
CA GLU A 91 2.37 -44.40 -61.31
C GLU A 91 1.75 -43.16 -61.96
N ARG A 92 0.50 -42.82 -61.63
CA ARG A 92 -0.17 -41.61 -62.15
C ARG A 92 0.59 -40.33 -61.85
N PHE A 93 1.40 -40.31 -60.79
CA PHE A 93 2.17 -39.14 -60.39
C PHE A 93 3.53 -39.04 -61.11
N TYR A 94 3.86 -39.96 -62.03
CA TYR A 94 5.18 -40.06 -62.70
C TYR A 94 5.72 -38.75 -63.29
N ASP A 95 4.83 -37.89 -63.80
CA ASP A 95 5.20 -36.60 -64.39
C ASP A 95 5.45 -35.49 -63.34
N ALA A 96 5.30 -35.78 -62.05
CA ALA A 96 5.53 -34.80 -61.01
C ALA A 96 7.02 -34.48 -60.86
N ARG A 97 7.29 -33.18 -60.76
CA ARG A 97 8.63 -32.60 -60.67
C ARG A 97 8.70 -31.60 -59.52
N ALA A 98 7.58 -31.13 -59.01
CA ALA A 98 7.51 -30.34 -57.77
C ALA A 98 6.29 -30.75 -56.94
N ILE A 99 6.36 -30.44 -55.65
CA ILE A 99 5.24 -30.57 -54.72
C ILE A 99 4.97 -29.24 -54.01
N ASP A 100 3.70 -28.93 -53.83
CA ASP A 100 3.22 -27.96 -52.85
C ASP A 100 2.65 -28.76 -51.67
N ILE A 101 3.20 -28.59 -50.47
CA ILE A 101 2.89 -29.43 -49.31
C ILE A 101 2.60 -28.60 -48.07
N TYR A 102 1.72 -29.12 -47.22
CA TYR A 102 1.50 -28.68 -45.84
C TYR A 102 0.98 -29.82 -44.98
N ILE A 103 1.02 -29.65 -43.66
CA ILE A 103 0.39 -30.58 -42.71
C ILE A 103 -1.09 -30.21 -42.64
N SER A 104 -2.00 -31.12 -42.98
CA SER A 104 -3.44 -30.87 -42.86
C SER A 104 -3.98 -31.26 -41.49
N LYS A 105 -3.45 -32.33 -40.88
CA LYS A 105 -3.82 -32.78 -39.53
C LYS A 105 -2.66 -33.50 -38.86
N TYR A 106 -2.67 -33.54 -37.54
CA TYR A 106 -1.81 -34.43 -36.76
C TYR A 106 -2.49 -34.85 -35.46
N THR A 107 -2.07 -35.97 -34.89
CA THR A 107 -2.58 -36.48 -33.62
C THR A 107 -1.50 -36.43 -32.56
N CYS A 108 -1.82 -35.80 -31.44
CA CYS A 108 -0.94 -35.61 -30.29
C CYS A 108 -1.75 -35.80 -29.00
N ASP A 109 -1.21 -36.55 -28.03
CA ASP A 109 -1.89 -36.89 -26.76
C ASP A 109 -3.33 -37.43 -26.95
N GLY A 110 -3.52 -38.24 -27.99
CA GLY A 110 -4.82 -38.81 -28.35
C GLY A 110 -5.83 -37.82 -28.95
N LYS A 111 -5.44 -36.57 -29.19
CA LYS A 111 -6.29 -35.54 -29.83
C LYS A 111 -5.81 -35.26 -31.25
N THR A 112 -6.75 -35.26 -32.20
CA THR A 112 -6.48 -34.84 -33.58
C THR A 112 -6.67 -33.35 -33.74
N ILE A 113 -5.64 -32.68 -34.23
CA ILE A 113 -5.57 -31.24 -34.49
C ILE A 113 -5.61 -31.03 -36.01
N THR A 114 -6.45 -30.10 -36.47
CA THR A 114 -6.56 -29.74 -37.88
C THR A 114 -5.83 -28.44 -38.15
N CYS A 115 -5.00 -28.43 -39.20
CA CYS A 115 -4.12 -27.36 -39.65
C CYS A 115 -4.65 -26.77 -40.97
N SER A 116 -5.75 -26.02 -40.90
CA SER A 116 -6.43 -25.48 -42.09
C SER A 116 -5.95 -24.08 -42.51
N ASP A 117 -5.25 -23.35 -41.64
CA ASP A 117 -4.89 -21.93 -41.82
C ASP A 117 -3.48 -21.75 -42.43
N LYS A 118 -3.41 -21.71 -43.77
CA LYS A 118 -2.18 -21.55 -44.56
C LYS A 118 -1.81 -20.06 -44.71
N LYS A 119 -1.25 -19.45 -43.67
CA LYS A 119 -0.94 -18.00 -43.69
C LYS A 119 0.23 -17.61 -44.57
N HIS A 120 1.24 -18.48 -44.66
CA HIS A 120 2.50 -18.18 -45.34
C HIS A 120 2.91 -19.31 -46.27
N GLU A 121 3.69 -18.95 -47.28
CA GLU A 121 4.28 -19.88 -48.22
C GLU A 121 5.76 -19.57 -48.44
N MET A 122 6.58 -20.61 -48.61
CA MET A 122 7.99 -20.46 -48.99
C MET A 122 8.46 -21.62 -49.85
N ASN A 123 9.48 -21.40 -50.68
CA ASN A 123 10.21 -22.49 -51.30
C ASN A 123 11.26 -23.00 -50.31
N LEU A 124 11.29 -24.32 -50.10
CA LEU A 124 12.34 -24.95 -49.30
C LEU A 124 13.68 -24.87 -50.04
N PRO A 125 14.77 -24.47 -49.38
CA PRO A 125 16.07 -24.36 -50.02
C PRO A 125 16.57 -25.74 -50.42
N VAL A 126 17.16 -25.78 -51.60
CA VAL A 126 17.68 -26.99 -52.19
C VAL A 126 19.16 -27.10 -51.89
N ILE A 127 19.53 -28.04 -51.00
CA ILE A 127 20.91 -28.26 -50.58
C ILE A 127 21.37 -29.63 -51.10
N PRO A 128 22.29 -29.69 -52.08
CA PRO A 128 22.84 -30.94 -52.60
C PRO A 128 23.52 -31.76 -51.49
N GLU A 129 23.51 -33.08 -51.63
CA GLU A 129 24.08 -34.03 -50.65
C GLU A 129 25.55 -33.71 -50.31
N LYS A 130 26.40 -33.49 -51.32
CA LYS A 130 27.80 -33.08 -51.12
C LYS A 130 27.92 -31.79 -50.30
N LYS A 131 27.04 -30.81 -50.51
CA LYS A 131 27.03 -29.54 -49.77
C LYS A 131 26.54 -29.75 -48.33
N ARG A 132 25.55 -30.63 -48.10
CA ARG A 132 25.12 -30.99 -46.73
C ARG A 132 26.25 -31.65 -45.94
N ALA A 133 26.98 -32.58 -46.57
CA ALA A 133 28.15 -33.21 -45.95
C ALA A 133 29.22 -32.18 -45.56
N GLN A 134 29.52 -31.23 -46.45
CA GLN A 134 30.46 -30.12 -46.17
C GLN A 134 29.97 -29.20 -45.05
N ILE A 135 28.69 -28.85 -45.02
CA ILE A 135 28.08 -28.06 -43.92
C ILE A 135 28.27 -28.80 -42.60
N LYS A 136 27.99 -30.11 -42.57
CA LYS A 136 28.14 -30.94 -41.38
C LYS A 136 29.60 -31.03 -40.90
N GLU A 137 30.53 -31.23 -41.82
CA GLU A 137 31.98 -31.28 -41.55
C GLU A 137 32.50 -29.94 -41.01
N THR A 138 32.04 -28.82 -41.61
CA THR A 138 32.58 -27.48 -41.30
C THR A 138 31.91 -26.83 -40.09
N LEU A 139 30.59 -26.97 -39.94
CA LEU A 139 29.77 -26.22 -38.98
C LEU A 139 29.08 -27.11 -37.95
N GLY A 140 29.24 -28.43 -38.06
CA GLY A 140 28.66 -29.42 -37.17
C GLY A 140 27.26 -29.87 -37.58
N ASP A 141 26.83 -30.99 -37.00
CA ASP A 141 25.59 -31.68 -37.37
C ASP A 141 24.32 -30.89 -37.08
N GLY A 142 24.37 -29.90 -36.19
CA GLY A 142 23.22 -29.08 -35.82
C GLY A 142 22.76 -28.05 -36.86
N ILE A 143 23.50 -27.89 -37.97
CA ILE A 143 23.18 -26.99 -39.08
C ILE A 143 22.64 -27.83 -40.24
N LYS A 144 21.33 -27.81 -40.44
CA LYS A 144 20.62 -28.66 -41.41
C LYS A 144 20.11 -27.88 -42.62
N THR A 145 19.99 -26.57 -42.50
CA THR A 145 19.56 -25.65 -43.55
C THR A 145 20.13 -24.24 -43.31
N TYR A 146 19.69 -23.26 -44.10
CA TYR A 146 20.11 -21.87 -43.98
C TYR A 146 19.19 -21.07 -43.06
N GLY A 147 19.75 -20.09 -42.36
CA GLY A 147 18.99 -19.02 -41.74
C GLY A 147 18.36 -18.13 -42.82
N GLU A 148 17.08 -17.81 -42.68
CA GLU A 148 16.36 -16.93 -43.60
C GLU A 148 15.56 -15.89 -42.82
N ASN A 149 15.67 -14.62 -43.22
CA ASN A 149 14.86 -13.54 -42.70
C ASN A 149 13.80 -13.17 -43.75
N ARG A 150 12.52 -13.21 -43.37
CA ARG A 150 11.39 -12.76 -44.17
C ARG A 150 10.63 -11.69 -43.38
N ILE A 151 9.72 -10.99 -44.05
CA ILE A 151 8.95 -9.89 -43.45
C ILE A 151 8.14 -10.41 -42.24
N ASP A 152 7.47 -11.55 -42.39
CA ASP A 152 6.53 -12.04 -41.37
C ASP A 152 7.09 -13.17 -40.48
N PHE A 153 8.25 -13.73 -40.83
CA PHE A 153 8.84 -14.87 -40.13
C PHE A 153 10.35 -14.95 -40.32
N TRP A 154 11.02 -15.76 -39.49
CA TRP A 154 12.40 -16.14 -39.73
C TRP A 154 12.60 -17.64 -39.56
N ARG A 155 13.48 -18.21 -40.37
CA ARG A 155 13.79 -19.64 -40.35
C ARG A 155 15.14 -19.87 -39.70
N CYS A 156 15.18 -20.81 -38.77
CA CYS A 156 16.42 -21.24 -38.13
C CYS A 156 17.13 -22.29 -38.98
N VAL A 157 18.45 -22.40 -38.83
CA VAL A 157 19.30 -23.45 -39.43
C VAL A 157 18.91 -24.89 -39.06
N CYS A 158 18.11 -25.09 -38.01
CA CYS A 158 17.52 -26.38 -37.69
C CYS A 158 16.29 -26.72 -38.55
N GLY A 159 15.85 -25.82 -39.43
CA GLY A 159 14.67 -25.99 -40.29
C GLY A 159 13.39 -25.38 -39.76
N PHE A 160 13.31 -25.08 -38.46
CA PHE A 160 12.09 -24.55 -37.82
C PHE A 160 11.84 -23.10 -38.21
N ILE A 161 10.58 -22.77 -38.47
CA ILE A 161 10.11 -21.45 -38.86
C ILE A 161 9.44 -20.78 -37.65
N ASN A 162 9.93 -19.60 -37.30
CA ASN A 162 9.50 -18.85 -36.12
C ASN A 162 8.77 -17.58 -36.54
N GLU A 163 7.85 -17.12 -35.68
CA GLU A 163 7.28 -15.78 -35.80
C GLU A 163 8.40 -14.71 -35.82
N HIS A 164 8.23 -13.65 -36.62
CA HIS A 164 9.26 -12.63 -36.80
C HIS A 164 9.76 -12.03 -35.47
N GLU A 165 8.85 -11.80 -34.52
CA GLU A 165 9.15 -11.17 -33.23
C GLU A 165 9.90 -12.06 -32.23
N LYS A 166 10.02 -13.37 -32.51
CA LYS A 166 10.71 -14.30 -31.60
C LYS A 166 12.22 -14.09 -31.67
N SER A 167 12.83 -13.84 -30.51
CA SER A 167 14.29 -13.68 -30.38
C SER A 167 15.07 -15.00 -30.41
N GLU A 168 14.39 -16.14 -30.22
CA GLU A 168 14.98 -17.48 -30.17
C GLU A 168 14.13 -18.48 -30.97
N CYS A 169 14.78 -19.53 -31.47
CA CYS A 169 14.11 -20.60 -32.19
C CYS A 169 13.34 -21.51 -31.21
N ASP A 170 12.03 -21.66 -31.39
CA ASP A 170 11.18 -22.46 -30.50
C ASP A 170 11.55 -23.96 -30.49
N PHE A 171 12.22 -24.47 -31.53
CA PHE A 171 12.66 -25.86 -31.59
C PHE A 171 14.04 -26.09 -30.94
N CYS A 172 15.07 -25.35 -31.38
CA CYS A 172 16.45 -25.61 -30.97
C CYS A 172 17.03 -24.59 -29.98
N GLY A 173 16.31 -23.51 -29.65
CA GLY A 173 16.75 -22.46 -28.72
C GLY A 173 17.87 -21.56 -29.23
N ARG A 174 18.19 -21.58 -30.54
CA ARG A 174 19.22 -20.69 -31.10
C ARG A 174 18.69 -19.27 -31.17
N ASN A 175 19.53 -18.31 -30.81
CA ASN A 175 19.22 -16.88 -30.91
C ASN A 175 19.08 -16.42 -32.38
N LYS A 176 18.04 -15.62 -32.67
CA LYS A 176 17.73 -15.06 -33.99
C LYS A 176 18.90 -14.27 -34.56
N ASN A 177 19.44 -13.32 -33.81
CA ASN A 177 20.53 -12.45 -34.27
C ASN A 177 21.79 -13.27 -34.57
N PHE A 178 22.11 -14.26 -33.75
CA PHE A 178 23.21 -15.18 -34.04
C PHE A 178 23.00 -15.90 -35.37
N VAL A 179 21.82 -16.49 -35.59
CA VAL A 179 21.50 -17.22 -36.82
C VAL A 179 21.57 -16.30 -38.04
N LEU A 180 20.90 -15.15 -38.00
CA LEU A 180 20.79 -14.24 -39.15
C LEU A 180 22.11 -13.53 -39.48
N ASN A 181 22.99 -13.32 -38.49
CA ASN A 181 24.28 -12.65 -38.71
C ASN A 181 25.43 -13.62 -38.99
N ASN A 182 25.23 -14.95 -38.86
CA ASN A 182 26.32 -15.92 -39.00
C ASN A 182 26.00 -17.12 -39.90
N LEU A 183 24.73 -17.42 -40.14
CA LEU A 183 24.31 -18.72 -40.66
C LEU A 183 23.26 -18.63 -41.77
N THR A 184 23.20 -17.49 -42.47
CA THR A 184 22.47 -17.38 -43.74
C THR A 184 23.23 -18.10 -44.84
N GLU A 185 22.58 -18.35 -45.98
CA GLU A 185 23.22 -19.05 -47.12
C GLU A 185 24.56 -18.39 -47.55
N PRO A 186 24.65 -17.07 -47.79
CA PRO A 186 25.91 -16.44 -48.16
C PRO A 186 27.02 -16.63 -47.12
N LEU A 187 26.67 -16.55 -45.84
CA LEU A 187 27.62 -16.67 -44.73
C LEU A 187 28.11 -18.10 -44.53
N ILE A 188 27.21 -19.09 -44.68
CA ILE A 188 27.59 -20.51 -44.64
C ILE A 188 28.50 -20.84 -45.82
N ASN A 189 28.18 -20.36 -47.03
CA ASN A 189 29.02 -20.57 -48.20
C ASN A 189 30.42 -19.96 -48.02
N SER A 190 30.51 -18.74 -47.50
CA SER A 190 31.79 -18.07 -47.21
C SER A 190 32.63 -18.86 -46.21
N LYS A 191 32.02 -19.42 -45.15
CA LYS A 191 32.72 -20.26 -44.17
C LYS A 191 33.27 -21.55 -44.77
N ILE A 192 32.48 -22.22 -45.60
CA ILE A 192 32.91 -23.45 -46.29
C ILE A 192 34.10 -23.16 -47.21
N LEU A 193 34.04 -22.08 -48.00
CA LEU A 193 35.14 -21.66 -48.88
C LEU A 193 36.43 -21.40 -48.09
N ASN A 194 36.34 -20.60 -47.02
CA ASN A 194 37.50 -20.24 -46.21
C ASN A 194 38.16 -21.47 -45.55
N VAL A 195 37.36 -22.45 -45.10
CA VAL A 195 37.91 -23.70 -44.56
C VAL A 195 38.60 -24.52 -45.64
N LEU A 196 38.00 -24.62 -46.84
CA LEU A 196 38.60 -25.36 -47.95
C LEU A 196 39.91 -24.74 -48.44
N GLU A 197 40.00 -23.42 -48.50
CA GLU A 197 41.23 -22.68 -48.87
C GLU A 197 42.37 -22.94 -47.89
N ASN A 198 42.07 -23.10 -46.59
CA ASN A 198 43.08 -23.21 -45.53
C ASN A 198 43.47 -24.64 -45.14
N THR A 199 42.73 -25.67 -45.58
CA THR A 199 42.91 -27.06 -45.07
C THR A 199 43.38 -28.08 -46.10
N ARG A 200 43.37 -27.80 -47.41
CA ARG A 200 43.72 -28.80 -48.43
C ARG A 200 44.87 -28.36 -49.33
N SER A 201 45.90 -29.19 -49.42
CA SER A 201 47.00 -29.06 -50.37
C SER A 201 46.49 -29.07 -51.81
N THR A 202 47.16 -28.29 -52.65
CA THR A 202 46.76 -27.72 -53.94
C THR A 202 46.46 -28.69 -55.09
N SER A 203 46.17 -29.98 -54.85
CA SER A 203 46.16 -30.98 -55.92
C SER A 203 44.82 -31.63 -56.29
N ASP A 204 43.70 -31.44 -55.57
CA ASP A 204 42.45 -32.16 -55.91
C ASP A 204 41.14 -31.36 -55.81
N ILE A 205 41.19 -30.02 -55.89
CA ILE A 205 39.97 -29.21 -55.84
C ILE A 205 39.81 -28.45 -57.15
N ASN A 206 38.83 -28.89 -57.93
CA ASN A 206 38.29 -28.12 -59.05
C ASN A 206 37.49 -26.94 -58.47
N LEU A 207 38.19 -25.94 -57.90
CA LEU A 207 37.65 -24.77 -57.15
C LEU A 207 36.53 -24.06 -57.93
N LYS A 208 36.71 -23.93 -59.25
CA LYS A 208 35.73 -23.37 -60.19
C LYS A 208 34.39 -24.13 -60.22
N THR A 209 34.42 -25.45 -60.01
CA THR A 209 33.21 -26.28 -59.99
C THR A 209 32.48 -26.15 -58.65
N LEU A 210 33.20 -25.87 -57.57
CA LEU A 210 32.59 -25.67 -56.25
C LEU A 210 32.00 -24.26 -56.12
N GLU A 211 32.72 -23.23 -56.57
CA GLU A 211 32.24 -21.85 -56.64
C GLU A 211 30.93 -21.71 -57.43
N THR A 212 30.80 -22.44 -58.55
CA THR A 212 29.59 -22.46 -59.39
C THR A 212 28.40 -23.19 -58.74
N HIS A 213 28.65 -24.12 -57.81
CA HIS A 213 27.60 -24.85 -57.07
C HIS A 213 27.26 -24.23 -55.70
N LEU A 214 28.02 -23.23 -55.24
CA LEU A 214 27.81 -22.60 -53.93
C LEU A 214 26.73 -21.51 -53.96
N THR A 215 26.48 -20.88 -55.11
CA THR A 215 25.54 -19.73 -55.25
C THR A 215 24.26 -20.05 -56.01
N GLN A 216 24.12 -21.23 -56.59
CA GLN A 216 22.94 -21.56 -57.40
C GLN A 216 21.89 -22.30 -56.57
N THR A 217 20.87 -21.56 -56.13
CA THR A 217 19.49 -22.05 -56.14
C THR A 217 19.09 -22.31 -57.59
N ASN A 218 19.66 -23.35 -58.20
CA ASN A 218 19.21 -23.80 -59.50
C ASN A 218 17.75 -24.18 -59.36
N LEU A 219 16.90 -23.57 -60.16
CA LEU A 219 15.44 -23.77 -60.19
C LEU A 219 15.05 -25.24 -60.40
N SER A 220 16.02 -26.12 -60.67
CA SER A 220 15.88 -27.57 -60.63
C SER A 220 17.11 -28.24 -60.00
N LYS A 221 16.92 -29.30 -59.21
CA LYS A 221 17.96 -30.25 -58.77
C LYS A 221 17.72 -31.65 -59.35
N ILE A 222 18.71 -32.53 -59.27
CA ILE A 222 18.49 -33.97 -59.47
C ILE A 222 17.78 -34.50 -58.23
N ALA A 223 16.70 -35.26 -58.42
CA ALA A 223 15.98 -35.92 -57.34
C ALA A 223 16.92 -36.88 -56.60
N PRO A 224 17.07 -36.77 -55.27
CA PRO A 224 17.93 -37.66 -54.50
C PRO A 224 17.42 -39.10 -54.55
N ASN A 225 18.31 -40.07 -54.41
CA ASN A 225 17.93 -41.48 -54.38
C ASN A 225 17.31 -41.83 -53.02
N THR A 226 16.24 -42.63 -53.00
CA THR A 226 15.54 -43.03 -51.77
C THR A 226 16.46 -43.72 -50.76
N GLU A 227 17.27 -44.69 -51.21
CA GLU A 227 18.16 -45.46 -50.33
C GLU A 227 19.31 -44.61 -49.79
N SER A 228 19.87 -43.70 -50.61
CA SER A 228 20.91 -42.78 -50.13
C SER A 228 20.36 -41.85 -49.04
N LEU A 229 19.13 -41.34 -49.18
CA LEU A 229 18.49 -40.52 -48.15
C LEU A 229 18.26 -41.28 -46.84
N LYS A 230 17.83 -42.56 -46.89
CA LYS A 230 17.65 -43.38 -45.69
C LYS A 230 18.96 -43.57 -44.92
N SER A 231 20.09 -43.60 -45.61
CA SER A 231 21.41 -43.69 -44.98
C SER A 231 21.93 -42.38 -44.40
N ASP A 232 21.60 -41.22 -45.01
CA ASP A 232 22.05 -39.88 -44.60
C ASP A 232 21.16 -39.26 -43.50
N ARG A 233 19.84 -39.47 -43.60
CA ARG A 233 18.82 -38.89 -42.71
C ARG A 233 18.33 -39.96 -41.74
N THR A 234 18.93 -40.00 -40.56
CA THR A 234 18.49 -40.88 -39.47
C THR A 234 17.64 -40.11 -38.47
N ASN A 235 16.69 -40.80 -37.83
CA ASN A 235 15.92 -40.23 -36.73
C ASN A 235 16.87 -39.92 -35.57
N GLU A 236 16.83 -38.68 -35.09
CA GLU A 236 17.63 -38.28 -33.94
C GLU A 236 17.15 -39.05 -32.71
N VAL A 237 18.05 -39.81 -32.06
CA VAL A 237 17.78 -40.35 -30.73
C VAL A 237 17.77 -39.17 -29.77
N SER A 238 16.69 -38.98 -29.01
CA SER A 238 16.54 -37.84 -28.10
C SER A 238 17.76 -37.68 -27.17
N THR A 239 18.56 -36.65 -27.43
CA THR A 239 19.71 -36.28 -26.59
C THR A 239 19.33 -35.23 -25.54
N LYS A 240 18.13 -34.65 -25.61
CA LYS A 240 17.59 -33.85 -24.52
C LYS A 240 16.81 -34.76 -23.60
N LYS A 241 17.43 -35.09 -22.47
CA LYS A 241 16.66 -35.39 -21.26
C LYS A 241 15.56 -34.33 -21.16
N PRO A 242 14.29 -34.68 -20.92
CA PRO A 242 13.32 -33.69 -20.46
C PRO A 242 14.00 -32.93 -19.33
N LYS A 243 13.75 -31.63 -19.17
CA LYS A 243 14.20 -30.90 -17.97
C LYS A 243 13.49 -31.51 -16.75
N LYS A 244 13.93 -32.70 -16.31
CA LYS A 244 13.82 -33.16 -14.94
C LYS A 244 14.79 -32.28 -14.21
N PHE A 245 14.28 -31.22 -13.59
CA PHE A 245 14.99 -30.58 -12.50
C PHE A 245 15.47 -31.71 -11.59
N SER A 246 16.79 -31.84 -11.40
CA SER A 246 17.32 -32.88 -10.52
C SER A 246 16.68 -32.67 -9.15
N ALA A 247 16.37 -33.74 -8.41
CA ALA A 247 15.83 -33.60 -7.06
C ALA A 247 16.70 -32.67 -6.18
N ARG A 248 18.01 -32.57 -6.49
CA ARG A 248 18.91 -31.56 -5.93
C ARG A 248 18.56 -30.14 -6.35
N ILE A 249 18.31 -29.85 -7.63
CA ILE A 249 17.89 -28.50 -8.07
C ILE A 249 16.49 -28.17 -7.54
N ILE A 250 15.56 -29.12 -7.47
CA ILE A 250 14.23 -28.91 -6.84
C ILE A 250 14.41 -28.61 -5.35
N PHE A 251 15.22 -29.40 -4.65
CA PHE A 251 15.54 -29.17 -3.24
C PHE A 251 16.22 -27.81 -3.02
N PHE A 252 17.25 -27.46 -3.80
CA PHE A 252 17.91 -26.15 -3.71
C PHE A 252 16.97 -25.02 -4.10
N SER A 253 16.04 -25.20 -5.04
CA SER A 253 15.04 -24.19 -5.41
C SER A 253 14.00 -24.01 -4.31
N ILE A 254 13.54 -25.10 -3.68
CA ILE A 254 12.62 -25.03 -2.53
C ILE A 254 13.31 -24.38 -1.33
N VAL A 255 14.55 -24.77 -1.02
CA VAL A 255 15.36 -24.16 0.03
C VAL A 255 15.61 -22.69 -0.27
N LEU A 256 15.92 -22.33 -1.52
CA LEU A 256 16.09 -20.94 -1.94
C LEU A 256 14.77 -20.15 -1.82
N ILE A 257 13.62 -20.73 -2.18
CA ILE A 257 12.31 -20.08 -2.00
C ILE A 257 12.02 -19.88 -0.51
N ILE A 258 12.32 -20.85 0.35
CA ILE A 258 12.18 -20.73 1.80
C ILE A 258 13.11 -19.62 2.31
N ILE A 259 14.38 -19.61 1.92
CA ILE A 259 15.34 -18.55 2.28
C ILE A 259 14.86 -17.18 1.79
N LEU A 260 14.43 -17.06 0.53
CA LEU A 260 13.90 -15.82 -0.05
C LEU A 260 12.62 -15.38 0.64
N SER A 261 11.77 -16.30 1.10
CA SER A 261 10.57 -15.99 1.87
C SER A 261 10.92 -15.46 3.26
N ILE A 262 11.93 -16.04 3.94
CA ILE A 262 12.44 -15.56 5.23
C ILE A 262 13.09 -14.18 5.06
N ILE A 263 13.92 -14.01 4.02
CA ILE A 263 14.53 -12.72 3.67
C ILE A 263 13.45 -11.70 3.32
N SER A 264 12.40 -12.08 2.59
CA SER A 264 11.29 -11.18 2.25
C SER A 264 10.54 -10.72 3.49
N ILE A 265 10.27 -11.61 4.46
CA ILE A 265 9.69 -11.23 5.76
C ILE A 265 10.62 -10.27 6.50
N PHE A 266 11.94 -10.51 6.47
CA PHE A 266 12.93 -9.65 7.11
C PHE A 266 13.00 -8.27 6.45
N ILE A 267 12.96 -8.20 5.11
CA ILE A 267 12.91 -6.96 4.34
C ILE A 267 11.62 -6.20 4.62
N ILE A 268 10.46 -6.87 4.65
CA ILE A 268 9.17 -6.24 4.96
C ILE A 268 9.20 -5.65 6.37
N ASN A 269 9.73 -6.38 7.36
CA ASN A 269 9.87 -5.88 8.72
C ASN A 269 10.86 -4.71 8.80
N PHE A 270 11.99 -4.78 8.10
CA PHE A 270 12.98 -3.71 8.07
C PHE A 270 12.44 -2.43 7.41
N VAL A 271 11.76 -2.56 6.27
CA VAL A 271 11.10 -1.44 5.58
C VAL A 271 9.99 -0.84 6.45
N LYS A 272 9.23 -1.65 7.18
CA LYS A 272 8.23 -1.16 8.14
C LYS A 272 8.89 -0.36 9.27
N VAL A 273 9.98 -0.84 9.86
CA VAL A 273 10.72 -0.12 10.91
C VAL A 273 11.22 1.22 10.38
N LEU A 274 11.93 1.22 9.24
CA LEU A 274 12.46 2.46 8.65
C LEU A 274 11.34 3.47 8.32
N ARG A 275 10.21 2.99 7.77
CA ARG A 275 9.06 3.85 7.49
C ARG A 275 8.47 4.44 8.76
N ASN A 276 8.38 3.66 9.84
CA ASN A 276 7.86 4.13 11.11
C ASN A 276 8.82 5.13 11.78
N GLU A 277 10.14 4.94 11.65
CA GLU A 277 11.15 5.91 12.09
C GLU A 277 11.03 7.25 11.36
N ASN A 278 10.93 7.22 10.02
CA ASN A 278 10.71 8.44 9.24
C ASN A 278 9.41 9.17 9.66
N LYS A 279 8.32 8.43 9.92
CA LYS A 279 7.08 9.02 10.43
C LYS A 279 7.24 9.66 11.81
N ILE A 280 8.08 9.11 12.67
CA ILE A 280 8.38 9.70 13.97
C ILE A 280 9.15 11.01 13.78
N GLU A 281 10.11 11.06 12.86
CA GLU A 281 10.81 12.32 12.54
C GLU A 281 9.87 13.37 11.95
N ASP A 282 9.01 12.99 11.01
CA ASP A 282 7.96 13.88 10.47
C ASP A 282 7.04 14.39 11.59
N ALA A 283 6.68 13.53 12.54
CA ALA A 283 5.83 13.88 13.67
C ALA A 283 6.54 14.90 14.59
N ARG A 284 7.84 14.72 14.85
CA ARG A 284 8.66 15.69 15.58
C ARG A 284 8.73 17.03 14.84
N GLY A 285 8.91 17.02 13.53
CA GLY A 285 8.86 18.22 12.69
C GLY A 285 7.53 18.98 12.82
N LEU A 286 6.40 18.25 12.77
CA LEU A 286 5.07 18.83 12.97
C LEU A 286 4.85 19.37 14.39
N ALA A 287 5.42 18.73 15.41
CA ALA A 287 5.35 19.24 16.77
C ALA A 287 6.10 20.58 16.89
N LEU A 288 7.29 20.67 16.28
CA LEU A 288 8.09 21.90 16.25
C LEU A 288 7.43 23.03 15.46
N SER A 289 6.68 22.71 14.40
CA SER A 289 5.91 23.71 13.64
C SER A 289 4.60 24.13 14.32
N GLY A 290 4.25 23.50 15.45
CA GLY A 290 3.02 23.78 16.19
C GLY A 290 1.76 23.17 15.58
N GLU A 291 1.89 22.14 14.74
CA GLU A 291 0.82 21.27 14.25
C GLU A 291 0.61 20.08 15.20
N TYR A 292 0.31 20.35 16.48
CA TYR A 292 0.35 19.34 17.56
C TYR A 292 -0.58 18.15 17.34
N ARG A 293 -1.82 18.39 16.87
CA ARG A 293 -2.81 17.31 16.67
C ARG A 293 -2.38 16.34 15.59
N ARG A 294 -1.91 16.88 14.46
CA ARG A 294 -1.40 16.10 13.33
C ARG A 294 -0.14 15.33 13.70
N SER A 295 0.77 15.97 14.44
CA SER A 295 1.94 15.30 15.03
C SER A 295 1.52 14.09 15.88
N LEU A 296 0.53 14.27 16.78
CA LEU A 296 0.08 13.20 17.68
C LEU A 296 -0.53 12.03 16.93
N ASP A 297 -1.28 12.30 15.86
CA ASP A 297 -1.88 11.26 15.04
C ASP A 297 -0.82 10.48 14.25
N LEU A 298 0.21 11.16 13.75
CA LEU A 298 1.33 10.51 13.05
C LEU A 298 2.17 9.62 14.00
N TYR A 299 2.41 10.09 15.23
CA TYR A 299 3.00 9.26 16.28
C TYR A 299 2.20 8.00 16.56
N LYS A 300 0.87 8.12 16.79
CA LYS A 300 0.00 6.95 17.03
C LYS A 300 0.03 5.96 15.87
N GLU A 301 0.10 6.45 14.64
CA GLU A 301 0.18 5.60 13.46
C GLU A 301 1.52 4.84 13.40
N ALA A 302 2.63 5.55 13.63
CA ALA A 302 3.98 4.98 13.58
C ALA A 302 4.24 3.95 14.70
N THR A 303 3.61 4.11 15.87
CA THR A 303 3.86 3.28 17.05
C THR A 303 2.78 2.23 17.33
N LYS A 304 1.82 2.06 16.42
CA LYS A 304 0.68 1.13 16.57
C LYS A 304 1.09 -0.31 16.96
N GLU A 305 2.19 -0.80 16.43
CA GLU A 305 2.70 -2.16 16.69
C GLU A 305 3.70 -2.20 17.86
N LYS A 306 4.48 -1.14 18.06
CA LYS A 306 5.52 -1.07 19.09
C LYS A 306 5.76 0.39 19.49
N THR A 307 5.75 0.65 20.80
CA THR A 307 6.05 1.97 21.38
C THR A 307 7.21 1.84 22.36
N THR A 308 8.17 2.76 22.30
CA THR A 308 9.25 2.85 23.30
C THR A 308 8.84 3.78 24.45
N PRO A 309 9.42 3.64 25.66
CA PRO A 309 9.16 4.56 26.76
C PRO A 309 9.44 6.03 26.41
N GLU A 310 10.48 6.27 25.61
CA GLU A 310 10.85 7.60 25.12
C GLU A 310 9.75 8.21 24.24
N ILE A 311 9.28 7.49 23.22
CA ILE A 311 8.20 7.97 22.35
C ILE A 311 6.90 8.14 23.12
N SER A 312 6.62 7.24 24.08
CA SER A 312 5.45 7.39 24.96
C SER A 312 5.49 8.70 25.74
N ASN A 313 6.65 9.07 26.28
CA ASN A 313 6.85 10.33 27.00
C ASN A 313 6.72 11.55 26.07
N GLU A 314 7.27 11.48 24.84
CA GLU A 314 7.07 12.52 23.83
C GLU A 314 5.58 12.71 23.51
N MET A 315 4.83 11.62 23.32
CA MET A 315 3.40 11.66 23.06
C MET A 315 2.59 12.24 24.24
N GLU A 316 2.98 11.97 25.49
CA GLU A 316 2.32 12.57 26.65
C GLU A 316 2.52 14.09 26.73
N LYS A 317 3.75 14.56 26.48
CA LYS A 317 4.03 16.01 26.38
C LYS A 317 3.20 16.63 25.25
N LEU A 318 3.17 15.98 24.09
CA LEU A 318 2.42 16.45 22.94
C LEU A 318 0.90 16.49 23.19
N LYS A 319 0.33 15.54 23.94
CA LYS A 319 -1.09 15.59 24.34
C LYS A 319 -1.42 16.86 25.15
N LYS A 320 -0.51 17.30 26.02
CA LYS A 320 -0.68 18.56 26.78
C LYS A 320 -0.66 19.76 25.82
N LEU A 321 0.22 19.76 24.83
CA LEU A 321 0.28 20.81 23.80
C LEU A 321 -0.99 20.84 22.93
N VAL A 322 -1.55 19.67 22.57
CA VAL A 322 -2.84 19.60 21.86
C VAL A 322 -3.96 20.23 22.70
N GLN A 323 -4.03 19.92 23.99
CA GLN A 323 -5.03 20.52 24.88
C GLN A 323 -4.83 22.04 25.02
N SER A 324 -3.57 22.49 25.12
CA SER A 324 -3.20 23.90 25.16
C SER A 324 -3.67 24.66 23.90
N ASP A 325 -3.41 24.11 22.71
CA ASP A 325 -3.87 24.69 21.44
C ASP A 325 -5.40 24.71 21.34
N GLU A 326 -6.09 23.66 21.79
CA GLU A 326 -7.56 23.65 21.85
C GLU A 326 -8.12 24.74 22.80
N PHE A 327 -7.49 24.95 23.95
CA PHE A 327 -7.86 26.06 24.84
C PHE A 327 -7.62 27.41 24.17
N TYR A 328 -6.49 27.58 23.48
CA TYR A 328 -6.23 28.82 22.75
C TYR A 328 -7.29 29.10 21.67
N GLN A 329 -7.66 28.11 20.86
CA GLN A 329 -8.69 28.27 19.83
C GLN A 329 -10.07 28.61 20.43
N ARG A 330 -10.50 27.92 21.50
CA ARG A 330 -11.74 28.26 22.21
C ARG A 330 -11.69 29.65 22.82
N GLY A 331 -10.54 30.04 23.37
CA GLY A 331 -10.31 31.40 23.88
C GLY A 331 -10.52 32.47 22.81
N LEU A 332 -10.00 32.25 21.60
CA LEU A 332 -10.22 33.14 20.45
C LEU A 332 -11.68 33.20 20.01
N GLU A 333 -12.38 32.07 20.00
CA GLU A 333 -13.81 32.00 19.67
C GLU A 333 -14.65 32.79 20.67
N PHE A 334 -14.47 32.56 21.98
CA PHE A 334 -15.15 33.33 23.02
C PHE A 334 -14.81 34.81 22.98
N TYR A 335 -13.55 35.16 22.67
CA TYR A 335 -13.11 36.55 22.51
C TYR A 335 -13.88 37.24 21.38
N LYS A 336 -14.00 36.57 20.23
CA LYS A 336 -14.72 37.08 19.05
C LYS A 336 -16.21 37.29 19.33
N ASN A 337 -16.79 36.42 20.15
CA ASN A 337 -18.19 36.50 20.56
C ASN A 337 -18.42 37.41 21.79
N GLU A 338 -17.40 38.16 22.22
CA GLU A 338 -17.44 39.09 23.36
C GLU A 338 -17.75 38.42 24.72
N ILE A 339 -17.55 37.10 24.82
CA ILE A 339 -17.72 36.32 26.05
C ILE A 339 -16.39 36.31 26.82
N TYR A 340 -16.03 37.46 27.38
CA TYR A 340 -14.66 37.74 27.85
C TYR A 340 -14.20 36.91 29.05
N ILE A 341 -15.07 36.53 29.98
CA ILE A 341 -14.70 35.73 31.16
C ILE A 341 -14.34 34.29 30.75
N ASP A 342 -15.14 33.66 29.89
CA ASP A 342 -14.85 32.33 29.36
C ASP A 342 -13.63 32.34 28.44
N SER A 343 -13.44 33.43 27.68
CA SER A 343 -12.23 33.65 26.90
C SER A 343 -10.98 33.68 27.79
N ALA A 344 -11.02 34.44 28.90
CA ALA A 344 -9.92 34.50 29.86
C ALA A 344 -9.64 33.14 30.52
N TYR A 345 -10.69 32.38 30.84
CA TYR A 345 -10.54 31.03 31.41
C TYR A 345 -9.78 30.10 30.48
N ASN A 346 -10.10 30.14 29.19
CA ASN A 346 -9.44 29.31 28.20
C ASN A 346 -8.00 29.79 27.95
N PHE A 347 -7.75 31.09 27.77
CA PHE A 347 -6.39 31.60 27.57
C PHE A 347 -5.46 31.33 28.76
N LYS A 348 -5.98 31.35 30.00
CA LYS A 348 -5.20 31.01 31.19
C LYS A 348 -4.74 29.55 31.23
N LYS A 349 -5.47 28.65 30.58
CA LYS A 349 -5.11 27.23 30.50
C LYS A 349 -4.09 26.91 29.41
N VAL A 350 -3.74 27.88 28.56
CA VAL A 350 -2.65 27.75 27.60
C VAL A 350 -1.35 27.70 28.39
N ILE A 351 -0.59 26.62 28.23
CA ILE A 351 0.62 26.35 29.02
C ILE A 351 1.83 27.02 28.37
N GLN A 352 2.87 27.29 29.18
CA GLN A 352 4.06 27.99 28.70
C GLN A 352 4.85 27.19 27.65
N GLU A 353 4.79 25.86 27.72
CA GLU A 353 5.44 24.95 26.79
C GLU A 353 4.84 25.01 25.36
N ASP A 354 3.65 25.57 25.20
CA ASP A 354 3.06 25.90 23.90
C ASP A 354 3.63 27.24 23.40
N GLU A 355 4.89 27.20 22.93
CA GLU A 355 5.64 28.39 22.50
C GLU A 355 4.93 29.17 21.39
N LYS A 356 4.14 28.49 20.55
CA LYS A 356 3.36 29.08 19.46
C LYS A 356 2.25 29.98 19.99
N ASN A 357 1.47 29.50 20.96
CA ASN A 357 0.23 30.16 21.38
C ASN A 357 0.37 30.94 22.69
N TYR A 358 1.30 30.57 23.59
CA TYR A 358 1.33 31.08 24.96
C TYR A 358 1.44 32.59 25.02
N LYS A 359 2.40 33.20 24.32
CA LYS A 359 2.59 34.66 24.34
C LYS A 359 1.34 35.39 23.84
N ALA A 360 0.76 34.92 22.74
CA ALA A 360 -0.46 35.51 22.19
C ALA A 360 -1.65 35.36 23.16
N ALA A 361 -1.76 34.24 23.88
CA ALA A 361 -2.76 34.03 24.92
C ALA A 361 -2.59 35.03 26.08
N GLN A 362 -1.35 35.25 26.53
CA GLN A 362 -1.05 36.25 27.59
C GLN A 362 -1.37 37.68 27.14
N ASP A 363 -1.03 38.05 25.90
CA ASP A 363 -1.37 39.36 25.33
C ASP A 363 -2.89 39.55 25.26
N LYS A 364 -3.64 38.50 24.90
CA LYS A 364 -5.11 38.53 24.90
C LYS A 364 -5.68 38.62 26.31
N LEU A 365 -5.12 37.92 27.30
CA LEU A 365 -5.51 38.05 28.70
C LEU A 365 -5.35 39.49 29.19
N LEU A 366 -4.24 40.16 28.86
CA LEU A 366 -4.02 41.57 29.20
C LEU A 366 -5.04 42.50 28.53
N SER A 367 -5.42 42.21 27.28
CA SER A 367 -6.49 42.94 26.59
C SER A 367 -7.84 42.76 27.29
N ILE A 368 -8.19 41.53 27.64
CA ILE A 368 -9.43 41.22 28.38
C ILE A 368 -9.44 41.92 29.74
N ASP A 369 -8.32 41.91 30.46
CA ASP A 369 -8.15 42.60 31.74
C ASP A 369 -8.56 44.07 31.61
N ASN A 370 -8.05 44.78 30.60
CA ASN A 370 -8.41 46.18 30.38
C ASN A 370 -9.89 46.37 29.98
N ILE A 371 -10.46 45.46 29.18
CA ILE A 371 -11.88 45.49 28.78
C ILE A 371 -12.79 45.34 30.01
N ILE A 372 -12.57 44.29 30.82
CA ILE A 372 -13.34 44.02 32.03
C ILE A 372 -13.22 45.18 33.02
N LEU A 373 -12.02 45.69 33.27
CA LEU A 373 -11.82 46.80 34.19
C LEU A 373 -12.53 48.08 33.71
N THR A 374 -12.61 48.30 32.40
CA THR A 374 -13.36 49.42 31.82
C THR A 374 -14.86 49.24 32.00
N GLN A 375 -15.39 48.02 31.75
CA GLN A 375 -16.79 47.68 31.98
C GLN A 375 -17.18 47.88 33.45
N VAL A 376 -16.38 47.37 34.39
CA VAL A 376 -16.58 47.52 35.84
C VAL A 376 -16.59 49.00 36.24
N LYS A 377 -15.62 49.79 35.76
CA LYS A 377 -15.56 51.24 36.05
C LYS A 377 -16.76 52.00 35.49
N ASN A 378 -17.24 51.65 34.30
CA ASN A 378 -18.41 52.29 33.69
C ASN A 378 -19.70 51.92 34.43
N ALA A 379 -19.92 50.64 34.74
CA ALA A 379 -21.06 50.19 35.54
C ALA A 379 -21.07 50.86 36.93
N TYR A 380 -19.90 51.04 37.54
CA TYR A 380 -19.77 51.76 38.81
C TYR A 380 -20.14 53.25 38.68
N LYS A 381 -19.70 53.94 37.61
CA LYS A 381 -20.09 55.34 37.33
C LYS A 381 -21.60 55.48 37.05
N GLU A 382 -22.22 54.47 36.47
CA GLU A 382 -23.67 54.40 36.23
C GLU A 382 -24.49 54.01 37.47
N ASN A 383 -23.86 53.94 38.65
CA ASN A 383 -24.47 53.54 39.92
C ASN A 383 -25.00 52.08 39.94
N LYS A 384 -24.55 51.23 39.01
CA LYS A 384 -24.84 49.79 38.95
C LYS A 384 -23.82 48.99 39.75
N VAL A 385 -23.69 49.31 41.04
CA VAL A 385 -22.60 48.82 41.90
C VAL A 385 -22.60 47.30 42.04
N SER A 386 -23.76 46.66 42.20
CA SER A 386 -23.88 45.21 42.34
C SER A 386 -23.43 44.47 41.08
N GLU A 387 -23.77 44.99 39.90
CA GLU A 387 -23.34 44.44 38.61
C GLU A 387 -21.82 44.56 38.44
N ALA A 388 -21.26 45.74 38.74
CA ALA A 388 -19.82 45.98 38.69
C ALA A 388 -19.03 45.03 39.60
N ILE A 389 -19.49 44.82 40.83
CA ILE A 389 -18.87 43.87 41.78
C ILE A 389 -19.03 42.43 41.29
N SER A 390 -20.20 42.06 40.77
CA SER A 390 -20.44 40.70 40.27
C SER A 390 -19.49 40.37 39.12
N VAL A 391 -19.40 41.24 38.12
CA VAL A 391 -18.50 41.05 36.97
C VAL A 391 -17.04 40.96 37.43
N LEU A 392 -16.62 41.82 38.34
CA LEU A 392 -15.26 41.82 38.87
C LEU A 392 -14.94 40.54 39.64
N ASN A 393 -15.87 40.05 40.47
CA ASN A 393 -15.70 38.80 41.20
C ASN A 393 -15.67 37.58 40.27
N SER A 394 -16.54 37.54 39.26
CA SER A 394 -16.55 36.47 38.25
C SER A 394 -15.22 36.42 37.49
N TYR A 395 -14.67 37.58 37.12
CA TYR A 395 -13.37 37.66 36.47
C TYR A 395 -12.21 37.23 37.40
N LEU A 396 -12.20 37.70 38.66
CA LEU A 396 -11.20 37.28 39.65
C LEU A 396 -11.31 35.79 40.05
N GLY A 397 -12.48 35.17 39.88
CA GLY A 397 -12.64 33.72 40.04
C GLY A 397 -11.86 32.93 38.99
N VAL A 398 -11.60 33.52 37.83
CA VAL A 398 -10.84 32.92 36.73
C VAL A 398 -9.38 33.37 36.75
N VAL A 399 -9.13 34.68 36.95
CA VAL A 399 -7.80 35.32 36.92
C VAL A 399 -7.51 36.01 38.27
N PRO A 400 -7.38 35.26 39.38
CA PRO A 400 -7.10 35.82 40.72
C PRO A 400 -5.78 36.58 40.80
N GLU A 401 -4.83 36.28 39.91
CA GLU A 401 -3.51 36.93 39.83
C GLU A 401 -3.54 38.33 39.19
N SER A 402 -4.68 38.80 38.66
CA SER A 402 -4.76 40.17 38.11
C SER A 402 -4.60 41.20 39.23
N ALA A 403 -3.42 41.82 39.28
CA ALA A 403 -3.11 42.89 40.22
C ALA A 403 -4.04 44.10 40.03
N LYS A 404 -4.41 44.42 38.79
CA LYS A 404 -5.31 45.54 38.48
C LYS A 404 -6.73 45.28 38.97
N ALA A 405 -7.27 44.08 38.73
CA ALA A 405 -8.61 43.70 39.19
C ALA A 405 -8.69 43.60 40.72
N THR A 406 -7.64 43.06 41.35
CA THR A 406 -7.56 42.97 42.82
C THR A 406 -7.51 44.36 43.46
N SER A 407 -6.70 45.28 42.91
CA SER A 407 -6.64 46.66 43.38
C SER A 407 -7.96 47.40 43.18
N LEU A 408 -8.61 47.22 42.03
CA LEU A 408 -9.92 47.82 41.77
C LEU A 408 -10.99 47.31 42.74
N LYS A 409 -10.98 46.01 43.09
CA LYS A 409 -11.89 45.44 44.08
C LYS A 409 -11.73 46.12 45.45
N LYS A 410 -10.49 46.27 45.92
CA LYS A 410 -10.20 46.98 47.18
C LYS A 410 -10.64 48.45 47.14
N GLU A 411 -10.45 49.12 46.00
CA GLU A 411 -10.90 50.50 45.82
C GLU A 411 -12.43 50.61 45.89
N MET A 412 -13.15 49.69 45.26
CA MET A 412 -14.62 49.65 45.29
C MET A 412 -15.17 49.27 46.67
N GLU A 413 -14.55 48.33 47.37
CA GLU A 413 -14.92 47.93 48.73
C GLU A 413 -14.69 49.08 49.74
N SER A 414 -13.57 49.80 49.62
CA SER A 414 -13.30 50.97 50.47
C SER A 414 -14.22 52.15 50.18
N LYS A 415 -14.54 52.43 48.91
CA LYS A 415 -15.53 53.46 48.54
C LYS A 415 -16.95 53.09 48.95
N ASN A 416 -17.36 51.83 48.80
CA ASN A 416 -18.65 51.37 49.30
C ASN A 416 -18.73 51.39 50.83
N ALA A 417 -17.63 51.11 51.55
CA ALA A 417 -17.59 51.27 53.01
C ALA A 417 -17.73 52.75 53.44
N ILE A 418 -17.24 53.68 52.62
CA ILE A 418 -17.39 55.13 52.83
C ILE A 418 -18.81 55.62 52.47
N ASP A 419 -19.45 55.09 51.42
CA ASP A 419 -20.85 55.43 51.09
C ASP A 419 -21.87 54.76 52.02
N LEU A 420 -21.59 53.55 52.52
CA LEU A 420 -22.38 52.88 53.55
C LEU A 420 -22.22 53.55 54.92
N SER A 421 -21.08 54.19 55.21
CA SER A 421 -20.90 54.97 56.46
C SER A 421 -21.59 56.34 56.39
N LYS A 422 -21.83 56.90 55.20
CA LYS A 422 -22.72 58.06 55.02
C LYS A 422 -24.21 57.73 55.17
N ASN A 423 -24.61 56.48 54.92
CA ASN A 423 -26.02 56.05 55.04
C ASN A 423 -26.36 55.28 56.34
N LYS A 424 -25.42 55.12 57.28
CA LYS A 424 -25.63 54.44 58.57
C LYS A 424 -26.15 55.35 59.69
N ASN A 425 -26.97 56.34 59.36
CA ASN A 425 -27.90 56.91 60.34
C ASN A 425 -29.28 56.25 60.18
N GLN A 426 -29.39 54.98 60.55
CA GLN A 426 -30.65 54.37 60.94
C GLN A 426 -30.38 53.16 61.86
N LYS A 427 -30.87 53.28 63.10
CA LYS A 427 -30.91 52.25 64.14
C LYS A 427 -31.65 51.01 63.67
N GLU A 428 -31.18 49.82 64.04
CA GLU A 428 -32.05 48.66 64.22
C GLU A 428 -31.78 47.97 65.57
N ASN A 429 -32.77 48.11 66.45
CA ASN A 429 -32.97 47.42 67.72
C ASN A 429 -33.38 45.97 67.45
N PHE A 430 -32.69 44.95 67.98
CA PHE A 430 -33.29 43.64 68.25
C PHE A 430 -32.50 42.86 69.32
N GLU A 431 -32.66 43.25 70.59
CA GLU A 431 -32.63 42.30 71.70
C GLU A 431 -33.81 42.65 72.61
N LYS A 432 -34.67 41.67 72.94
CA LYS A 432 -35.57 41.83 74.08
C LYS A 432 -34.70 41.73 75.33
N GLU A 433 -34.70 42.78 76.15
CA GLU A 433 -34.15 42.73 77.50
C GLU A 433 -34.95 41.72 78.34
N ASN A 434 -34.23 40.81 78.99
CA ASN A 434 -34.65 40.15 80.21
C ASN A 434 -33.39 39.87 81.04
N ASP A 435 -33.49 40.19 82.33
CA ASP A 435 -32.45 40.09 83.35
C ASP A 435 -32.10 38.62 83.63
N TYR A 436 -30.84 38.22 83.45
CA TYR A 436 -30.32 36.96 84.00
C TYR A 436 -29.61 37.28 85.31
N THR A 437 -30.32 37.24 86.43
CA THR A 437 -29.75 37.54 87.76
C THR A 437 -29.44 36.31 88.61
N ASP A 438 -29.50 35.09 88.05
CA ASP A 438 -29.17 33.84 88.77
C ASP A 438 -28.35 32.85 87.91
N ALA A 439 -27.06 32.69 88.24
CA ALA A 439 -26.14 31.80 87.53
C ALA A 439 -26.59 30.33 87.51
N ALA A 440 -27.34 29.88 88.52
CA ALA A 440 -27.86 28.52 88.57
C ALA A 440 -28.99 28.29 87.56
N GLN A 441 -29.82 29.32 87.31
CA GLN A 441 -30.89 29.27 86.30
C GLN A 441 -30.32 29.32 84.88
N THR A 442 -29.30 30.15 84.63
CA THR A 442 -28.62 30.22 83.32
C THR A 442 -27.95 28.88 82.97
N ALA A 443 -27.33 28.21 83.94
CA ALA A 443 -26.73 26.88 83.75
C ALA A 443 -27.78 25.79 83.47
N LYS A 444 -28.93 25.84 84.16
CA LYS A 444 -30.06 24.93 83.91
C LYS A 444 -30.64 25.13 82.51
N LYS A 445 -30.91 26.38 82.11
CA LYS A 445 -31.42 26.72 80.77
C LYS A 445 -30.45 26.30 79.67
N SER A 446 -29.14 26.49 79.86
CA SER A 446 -28.11 26.04 78.91
C SER A 446 -28.16 24.53 78.71
N SER A 447 -28.33 23.75 79.78
CA SER A 447 -28.45 22.29 79.72
C SER A 447 -29.74 21.83 79.02
N GLU A 448 -30.86 22.53 79.23
CA GLU A 448 -32.16 22.22 78.60
C GLU A 448 -32.20 22.53 77.10
N LEU A 449 -31.33 23.42 76.62
CA LEU A 449 -31.21 23.75 75.19
C LEU A 449 -30.39 22.70 74.42
N LEU A 450 -29.45 22.03 75.08
CA LEU A 450 -28.57 21.06 74.45
C LEU A 450 -29.36 19.89 73.83
N HIS A 451 -29.03 19.52 72.60
CA HIS A 451 -29.65 18.41 71.87
C HIS A 451 -31.15 18.55 71.63
N THR A 452 -31.64 19.80 71.53
CA THR A 452 -33.03 20.12 71.17
C THR A 452 -33.13 20.78 69.80
N TYR A 453 -34.27 20.60 69.14
CA TYR A 453 -34.66 21.40 67.97
C TYR A 453 -35.30 22.70 68.45
N ARG A 454 -34.91 23.82 67.84
CA ARG A 454 -35.42 25.17 68.12
C ARG A 454 -35.71 25.92 66.84
N ASN A 455 -36.57 26.92 66.94
CA ASN A 455 -36.88 27.79 65.81
C ASN A 455 -36.41 29.22 66.08
N VAL A 456 -35.93 29.90 65.03
CA VAL A 456 -35.61 31.33 65.11
C VAL A 456 -36.88 32.13 65.41
N SER A 457 -36.87 32.90 66.50
CA SER A 457 -38.04 33.63 67.00
C SER A 457 -38.07 35.11 66.58
N THR A 458 -36.94 35.65 66.12
CA THR A 458 -36.79 37.02 65.62
C THR A 458 -36.83 37.08 64.09
N GLU A 459 -37.19 38.24 63.51
CA GLU A 459 -37.25 38.41 62.05
C GLU A 459 -35.90 38.15 61.35
N LYS A 460 -34.81 38.50 62.02
CA LYS A 460 -33.43 38.24 61.59
C LYS A 460 -32.61 37.76 62.78
N ALA A 461 -31.87 36.67 62.62
CA ALA A 461 -30.95 36.17 63.64
C ALA A 461 -29.57 35.88 63.02
N ASN A 462 -28.51 36.40 63.64
CA ASN A 462 -27.16 36.27 63.10
C ASN A 462 -26.54 34.93 63.53
N LEU A 463 -26.26 34.08 62.55
CA LEU A 463 -25.40 32.90 62.70
C LEU A 463 -23.94 33.35 62.54
N ARG A 464 -23.12 33.11 63.56
CA ARG A 464 -21.76 33.63 63.67
C ARG A 464 -20.72 32.54 63.69
N LYS A 465 -19.49 32.92 63.38
CA LYS A 465 -18.35 31.98 63.35
C LYS A 465 -17.90 31.55 64.74
N GLU A 466 -18.02 32.42 65.73
CA GLU A 466 -17.66 32.19 67.12
C GLU A 466 -18.76 32.70 68.06
N ALA A 467 -18.76 32.20 69.30
CA ALA A 467 -19.66 32.59 70.37
C ALA A 467 -19.33 34.00 70.92
N SER A 468 -19.50 35.03 70.09
CA SER A 468 -19.27 36.43 70.42
C SER A 468 -20.07 37.36 69.49
N VAL A 469 -20.50 38.52 70.00
CA VAL A 469 -21.20 39.55 69.22
C VAL A 469 -20.32 40.24 68.17
N ASP A 470 -19.01 40.24 68.36
CA ASP A 470 -18.05 40.85 67.44
C ASP A 470 -17.55 39.85 66.38
N SER A 471 -17.95 38.58 66.50
CA SER A 471 -17.58 37.54 65.55
C SER A 471 -18.27 37.74 64.20
N GLU A 472 -17.55 37.41 63.13
CA GLU A 472 -18.02 37.44 61.75
C GLU A 472 -19.37 36.70 61.59
N ILE A 473 -20.32 37.35 60.92
CA ILE A 473 -21.64 36.78 60.63
C ILE A 473 -21.49 35.87 59.41
N ILE A 474 -21.70 34.57 59.62
CA ILE A 474 -21.74 33.55 58.56
C ILE A 474 -23.01 33.75 57.71
N LYS A 475 -24.16 33.91 58.38
CA LYS A 475 -25.46 34.03 57.71
C LYS A 475 -26.49 34.71 58.63
N ILE A 476 -27.47 35.38 58.04
CA ILE A 476 -28.66 35.85 58.74
C ILE A 476 -29.78 34.83 58.49
N LEU A 477 -30.32 34.26 59.56
CA LEU A 477 -31.44 33.32 59.54
C LEU A 477 -32.76 34.07 59.71
N GLU A 478 -33.77 33.66 58.96
CA GLU A 478 -35.13 34.22 59.02
C GLU A 478 -35.94 33.53 60.12
N LYS A 479 -36.97 34.23 60.60
CA LYS A 479 -37.91 33.70 61.59
C LYS A 479 -38.53 32.38 61.15
N GLY A 480 -38.67 31.45 62.07
CA GLY A 480 -39.22 30.12 61.83
C GLY A 480 -38.22 29.11 61.26
N THR A 481 -36.97 29.51 60.99
CA THR A 481 -35.91 28.57 60.59
C THR A 481 -35.66 27.57 61.72
N GLU A 482 -35.86 26.27 61.45
CA GLU A 482 -35.57 25.18 62.39
C GLU A 482 -34.07 24.88 62.40
N LEU A 483 -33.54 24.67 63.61
CA LEU A 483 -32.14 24.36 63.86
C LEU A 483 -31.99 23.37 65.02
N TYR A 484 -30.89 22.65 65.03
CA TYR A 484 -30.57 21.69 66.08
C TYR A 484 -29.39 22.17 66.92
N VAL A 485 -29.55 22.21 68.24
CA VAL A 485 -28.51 22.70 69.17
C VAL A 485 -27.52 21.57 69.48
N LEU A 486 -26.29 21.74 68.99
CA LEU A 486 -25.19 20.79 69.19
C LEU A 486 -24.45 21.03 70.50
N GLU A 487 -24.15 22.31 70.79
CA GLU A 487 -23.38 22.72 71.97
C GLU A 487 -23.91 24.05 72.51
N THR A 488 -23.70 24.31 73.79
CA THR A 488 -24.03 25.60 74.41
C THR A 488 -22.83 26.15 75.17
N LYS A 489 -22.60 27.46 75.08
CA LYS A 489 -21.54 28.17 75.79
C LYS A 489 -22.13 29.39 76.50
N ILE A 490 -21.86 29.51 77.80
CA ILE A 490 -22.28 30.67 78.59
C ILE A 490 -21.17 31.72 78.54
N GLU A 491 -21.51 32.92 78.11
CA GLU A 491 -20.64 34.09 78.11
C GLU A 491 -21.00 34.97 79.32
N GLN A 492 -20.04 35.12 80.24
CA GLN A 492 -20.10 36.03 81.41
C GLN A 492 -21.35 35.90 82.30
N GLY A 493 -22.04 34.75 82.29
CA GLY A 493 -23.23 34.50 83.12
C GLY A 493 -24.53 35.10 82.58
N GLU A 494 -24.49 35.87 81.49
CA GLU A 494 -25.60 36.70 81.01
C GLU A 494 -26.12 36.32 79.61
N ARG A 495 -25.32 35.62 78.78
CA ARG A 495 -25.74 35.22 77.42
C ARG A 495 -25.39 33.76 77.15
N ILE A 496 -26.36 33.01 76.63
CA ILE A 496 -26.15 31.63 76.18
C ILE A 496 -25.99 31.65 74.66
N TRP A 497 -24.83 31.19 74.20
CA TRP A 497 -24.55 30.94 72.80
C TRP A 497 -24.84 29.48 72.48
N CYS A 498 -25.61 29.24 71.42
CA CYS A 498 -25.93 27.91 70.93
C CYS A 498 -25.14 27.67 69.65
N HIS A 499 -24.30 26.64 69.62
CA HIS A 499 -23.73 26.13 68.38
C HIS A 499 -24.75 25.22 67.73
N VAL A 500 -25.19 25.57 66.54
CA VAL A 500 -26.35 24.97 65.90
C VAL A 500 -26.00 24.40 64.54
N GLU A 501 -26.72 23.35 64.15
CA GLU A 501 -26.76 22.88 62.76
C GLU A 501 -28.07 23.32 62.12
N VAL A 502 -27.97 24.01 60.98
CA VAL A 502 -29.11 24.50 60.22
C VAL A 502 -29.05 23.97 58.80
N LYS A 503 -30.16 23.42 58.31
CA LYS A 503 -30.26 22.97 56.93
C LYS A 503 -30.57 24.16 56.03
N SER A 504 -29.71 24.41 55.05
CA SER A 504 -29.91 25.47 54.06
C SER A 504 -31.14 25.17 53.21
N THR A 505 -32.14 26.05 53.23
CA THR A 505 -33.34 25.95 52.38
C THR A 505 -33.03 26.10 50.89
N ILE A 506 -31.86 26.65 50.55
CA ILE A 506 -31.44 26.94 49.16
C ILE A 506 -30.52 25.83 48.62
N SER A 507 -29.54 25.38 49.41
CA SER A 507 -28.55 24.37 48.97
C SER A 507 -28.82 22.96 49.47
N GLY A 508 -29.70 22.79 50.46
CA GLY A 508 -29.93 21.50 51.12
C GLY A 508 -28.80 21.02 52.04
N GLU A 509 -27.67 21.74 52.08
CA GLU A 509 -26.51 21.44 52.91
C GLU A 509 -26.67 21.92 54.35
N ASN A 510 -26.06 21.20 55.29
CA ASN A 510 -26.04 21.58 56.69
C ASN A 510 -24.92 22.60 56.95
N MET A 511 -25.28 23.75 57.50
CA MET A 511 -24.34 24.78 57.94
C MET A 511 -24.29 24.80 59.47
N ARG A 512 -23.12 25.14 60.02
CA ARG A 512 -22.91 25.22 61.47
C ARG A 512 -22.41 26.59 61.88
N GLY A 513 -22.83 27.05 63.05
CA GLY A 513 -22.36 28.32 63.61
C GLY A 513 -23.02 28.63 64.95
N TRP A 514 -22.67 29.76 65.53
CA TRP A 514 -23.12 30.23 66.84
C TRP A 514 -24.25 31.24 66.72
N ILE A 515 -25.31 31.05 67.48
CA ILE A 515 -26.48 31.94 67.54
C ILE A 515 -26.85 32.19 69.00
N SER A 516 -27.38 33.37 69.31
CA SER A 516 -27.80 33.69 70.69
C SER A 516 -29.13 33.03 71.02
N ASP A 517 -29.25 32.44 72.22
CA ASP A 517 -30.49 31.84 72.72
C ASP A 517 -31.67 32.83 72.72
N LYS A 518 -31.39 34.13 72.88
CA LYS A 518 -32.40 35.21 72.83
C LYS A 518 -33.14 35.32 71.49
N THR A 519 -32.58 34.73 70.44
CA THR A 519 -33.18 34.72 69.10
C THR A 519 -33.89 33.41 68.78
N LEU A 520 -33.99 32.49 69.75
CA LEU A 520 -34.62 31.18 69.61
C LEU A 520 -35.91 31.10 70.44
N ASN A 521 -36.76 30.12 70.12
CA ASN A 521 -37.91 29.68 70.93
C ASN A 521 -37.84 28.16 71.12
#